data_AF-A0A7Z2VNR7-F1
#
_entry.id   AF-A0A7Z2VNR7-F1
#
_cell.length_a   1.000
_cell.length_b   1.000
_cell.length_c   1.000
_cell.angle_alpha   90.00
_cell.angle_beta   90.00
_cell.angle_gamma   90.00
#
_symmetry.space_group_name_H-M   'P 1'
#
loop_
_entity.id
_entity.type
_entity.pdbx_description
1 polymer ?
#
loop_
_entity_poly.entity_id
_entity_poly.type
_entity_poly.pdbx_seq_one_letter_code
_entity_poly.pdbx_strand_id
1 'polypeptide(L)'
;MFAKIIFQNGKIKKQFHKVMSLSREHLSPLEKEKIRQNIRKGNRGEFRAALGLWLFLPRNHYLINDVVIEVTPNNFIQIDHLVISPWGIFIVETKNWEGTYDTHQEMWTTGSLKKISNDPVKQLDRTEELLKQWLTDNDLDLQGGQISRVYMLYKAKIGQSNNPNAVTSSMKAAKKIVNDGNNIQLDVIKRLIELIKNVKPLNHWDWIRQNGQVSDMRYFTFKGSKRKLNLVKQAYENKGYQLGDEVHKDDEWIVEVVNHIELLESALEKRRNKAYSEERRLNWKHNAKRLTIIAIIFTLIGAIYLNRSNLINYYSVAETSVNEFVERNKESSVPSSNLENSSSQRSSEPLLSFKVTEKQTYIMIRDQGKRVISDVFPADSSISIFDDKTVKVKETNKPLKTIKLKDDIIDFEVANSYTEVIYNSGNINKNRIDGKFDFVNQSVLSKTD
;
A
#
# COMPACT_ATOMS: atom_id res chain seq x y z
N MET A 1 3.33 7.95 -18.93
CA MET A 1 4.68 7.75 -18.40
C MET A 1 4.78 6.57 -17.47
N PHE A 2 4.16 6.53 -16.28
CA PHE A 2 4.48 5.48 -15.28
C PHE A 2 3.44 4.38 -15.11
N ALA A 3 3.87 3.20 -14.65
CA ALA A 3 2.98 2.12 -14.23
C ALA A 3 2.01 2.55 -13.11
N LYS A 4 0.84 1.91 -13.09
CA LYS A 4 -0.18 2.13 -12.06
C LYS A 4 0.16 1.32 -10.82
N ILE A 5 0.32 2.00 -9.68
CA ILE A 5 0.59 1.30 -8.40
C ILE A 5 -0.72 0.79 -7.83
N ILE A 6 -0.72 -0.47 -7.40
CA ILE A 6 -1.83 -1.10 -6.69
C ILE A 6 -1.34 -1.57 -5.32
N PHE A 7 -2.15 -1.36 -4.30
CA PHE A 7 -1.85 -1.76 -2.92
C PHE A 7 -2.73 -2.93 -2.50
N GLN A 8 -2.11 -3.98 -1.98
CA GLN A 8 -2.80 -5.10 -1.33
C GLN A 8 -3.28 -4.69 0.07
N ASN A 9 -4.44 -5.22 0.48
CA ASN A 9 -4.97 -5.08 1.84
C ASN A 9 -3.94 -5.52 2.91
N GLY A 10 -3.75 -4.67 3.93
CA GLY A 10 -2.78 -4.94 4.99
C GLY A 10 -3.15 -6.08 5.95
N LYS A 11 -4.37 -6.64 5.94
CA LYS A 11 -4.79 -7.71 6.86
C LYS A 11 -3.94 -8.97 6.72
N ILE A 12 -3.76 -9.47 5.49
CA ILE A 12 -2.93 -10.66 5.22
C ILE A 12 -1.46 -10.41 5.58
N LYS A 13 -0.95 -9.21 5.25
CA LYS A 13 0.41 -8.81 5.61
C LYS A 13 0.63 -8.83 7.12
N LYS A 14 -0.32 -8.33 7.92
CA LYS A 14 -0.21 -8.36 9.39
C LYS A 14 -0.12 -9.80 9.92
N GLN A 15 -0.93 -10.72 9.40
CA GLN A 15 -0.89 -12.12 9.80
C GLN A 15 0.45 -12.77 9.43
N PHE A 16 0.91 -12.58 8.21
CA PHE A 16 2.24 -13.06 7.77
C PHE A 16 3.35 -12.56 8.70
N HIS A 17 3.40 -11.26 8.98
CA HIS A 17 4.41 -10.69 9.89
C HIS A 17 4.29 -11.26 11.32
N LYS A 18 3.07 -11.55 11.80
CA LYS A 18 2.85 -12.22 13.09
C LYS A 18 3.45 -13.63 13.07
N VAL A 19 3.13 -14.44 12.07
CA VAL A 19 3.67 -15.81 11.92
C VAL A 19 5.20 -15.79 11.82
N MET A 20 5.75 -14.88 11.01
CA MET A 20 7.21 -14.71 10.87
C MET A 20 7.89 -14.22 12.15
N SER A 21 7.18 -13.47 12.99
CA SER A 21 7.72 -13.05 14.29
C SER A 21 7.76 -14.21 15.30
N LEU A 22 6.71 -15.04 15.32
CA LEU A 22 6.60 -16.20 16.21
C LEU A 22 7.64 -17.27 15.86
N SER A 23 7.89 -17.52 14.58
CA SER A 23 8.92 -18.48 14.15
C SER A 23 10.34 -18.11 14.59
N ARG A 24 10.58 -16.85 14.96
CA ARG A 24 11.88 -16.31 15.39
C ARG A 24 11.98 -16.11 16.90
N GLU A 25 10.96 -16.48 17.66
CA GLU A 25 10.90 -16.20 19.10
C GLU A 25 12.00 -16.93 19.88
N HIS A 26 12.32 -18.16 19.49
CA HIS A 26 13.36 -19.00 20.08
C HIS A 26 14.80 -18.51 19.84
N LEU A 27 15.01 -17.58 18.91
CA LEU A 27 16.35 -17.12 18.53
C LEU A 27 16.96 -16.20 19.61
N SER A 28 18.29 -16.25 19.73
CA SER A 28 19.05 -15.37 20.62
C SER A 28 18.94 -13.89 20.19
N PRO A 29 19.21 -12.92 21.09
CA PRO A 29 19.23 -11.51 20.76
C PRO A 29 20.16 -11.14 19.59
N LEU A 30 21.32 -11.80 19.50
CA LEU A 30 22.31 -11.58 18.46
C LEU A 30 21.81 -12.07 17.09
N GLU A 31 21.21 -13.26 17.04
CA GLU A 31 20.61 -13.80 15.82
C GLU A 31 19.44 -12.93 15.34
N LYS A 32 18.59 -12.48 16.27
CA LYS A 32 17.50 -11.54 15.97
C LYS A 32 18.01 -10.24 15.38
N GLU A 33 19.12 -9.69 15.89
CA GLU A 33 19.72 -8.48 15.35
C GLU A 33 20.30 -8.69 13.95
N LYS A 34 21.03 -9.79 13.73
CA LYS A 34 21.55 -10.15 12.41
C LYS A 34 20.43 -10.29 11.37
N ILE A 35 19.31 -10.92 11.75
CA ILE A 35 18.12 -11.03 10.92
C ILE A 35 17.52 -9.65 10.62
N ARG A 36 17.38 -8.77 11.63
CA ARG A 36 16.89 -7.39 11.41
C ARG A 36 17.75 -6.61 10.44
N GLN A 37 19.08 -6.74 10.53
CA GLN A 37 20.01 -6.09 9.60
C GLN A 37 19.84 -6.61 8.17
N ASN A 38 19.71 -7.94 8.01
CA ASN A 38 19.46 -8.57 6.71
C ASN A 38 18.14 -8.10 6.09
N ILE A 39 17.06 -8.03 6.87
CA ILE A 39 15.75 -7.51 6.42
C ILE A 39 15.89 -6.04 5.99
N ARG A 40 16.57 -5.19 6.77
CA ARG A 40 16.82 -3.80 6.37
C ARG A 40 17.64 -3.68 5.08
N LYS A 41 18.56 -4.61 4.82
CA LYS A 41 19.33 -4.65 3.56
C LYS A 41 18.45 -5.09 2.38
N GLY A 42 17.59 -6.10 2.60
CA GLY A 42 16.59 -6.58 1.63
C GLY A 42 15.61 -5.49 1.23
N ASN A 43 14.90 -4.89 2.19
CA ASN A 43 13.90 -3.85 1.96
C ASN A 43 14.45 -2.65 1.17
N ARG A 44 15.74 -2.30 1.35
CA ARG A 44 16.39 -1.23 0.58
C ARG A 44 16.61 -1.61 -0.89
N GLY A 45 16.91 -2.88 -1.16
CA GLY A 45 17.02 -3.42 -2.51
C GLY A 45 15.66 -3.44 -3.22
N GLU A 46 14.65 -4.02 -2.56
CA GLU A 46 13.26 -4.07 -3.04
C GLU A 46 12.71 -2.67 -3.31
N PHE A 47 12.94 -1.70 -2.43
CA PHE A 47 12.48 -0.31 -2.65
C PHE A 47 13.09 0.32 -3.91
N ARG A 48 14.39 0.09 -4.17
CA ARG A 48 15.05 0.59 -5.38
C ARG A 48 14.49 -0.07 -6.64
N ALA A 49 14.25 -1.37 -6.58
CA ALA A 49 13.65 -2.12 -7.68
C ALA A 49 12.22 -1.65 -7.96
N ALA A 50 11.39 -1.48 -6.93
CA ALA A 50 10.03 -0.94 -7.04
C ALA A 50 10.03 0.45 -7.69
N LEU A 51 10.90 1.35 -7.24
CA LEU A 51 11.02 2.70 -7.79
C LEU A 51 11.43 2.66 -9.27
N GLY A 52 12.42 1.85 -9.61
CA GLY A 52 12.87 1.68 -11.00
C GLY A 52 11.79 1.09 -11.90
N LEU A 53 11.11 0.02 -11.47
CA LEU A 53 10.00 -0.58 -12.20
C LEU A 53 8.87 0.44 -12.43
N TRP A 54 8.49 1.20 -11.41
CA TRP A 54 7.48 2.24 -11.55
C TRP A 54 7.86 3.33 -12.57
N LEU A 55 9.13 3.76 -12.56
CA LEU A 55 9.65 4.78 -13.48
C LEU A 55 9.72 4.30 -14.94
N PHE A 56 10.15 3.06 -15.17
CA PHE A 56 10.45 2.56 -16.52
C PHE A 56 9.31 1.76 -17.18
N LEU A 57 8.33 1.27 -16.41
CA LEU A 57 7.17 0.58 -16.98
C LEU A 57 6.10 1.57 -17.47
N PRO A 58 5.42 1.28 -18.59
CA PRO A 58 4.41 2.16 -19.15
C PRO A 58 3.07 2.12 -18.40
N ARG A 59 2.19 3.11 -18.69
CA ARG A 59 0.91 3.35 -17.98
C ARG A 59 -0.12 2.23 -18.04
N ASN A 60 0.01 1.32 -19.00
CA ASN A 60 -0.83 0.14 -19.17
C ASN A 60 -0.39 -1.05 -18.29
N HIS A 61 0.69 -0.89 -17.50
CA HIS A 61 1.14 -1.88 -16.53
C HIS A 61 0.65 -1.51 -15.13
N TYR A 62 0.31 -2.54 -14.35
CA TYR A 62 0.00 -2.44 -12.93
C TYR A 62 1.15 -3.03 -12.14
N LEU A 63 1.65 -2.32 -11.14
CA LEU A 63 2.72 -2.74 -10.26
C LEU A 63 2.16 -2.90 -8.85
N ILE A 64 2.27 -4.12 -8.31
CA ILE A 64 1.92 -4.45 -6.93
C ILE A 64 3.19 -4.89 -6.22
N ASN A 65 3.59 -4.18 -5.17
CA ASN A 65 4.81 -4.49 -4.41
C ASN A 65 4.47 -5.24 -3.11
N ASP A 66 5.36 -6.15 -2.72
CA ASP A 66 5.27 -6.92 -1.47
C ASP A 66 3.92 -7.65 -1.37
N VAL A 67 3.59 -8.46 -2.38
CA VAL A 67 2.34 -9.23 -2.37
C VAL A 67 2.52 -10.42 -1.44
N VAL A 68 1.59 -10.58 -0.50
CA VAL A 68 1.57 -11.71 0.44
C VAL A 68 0.29 -12.49 0.25
N ILE A 69 0.41 -13.81 0.10
CA ILE A 69 -0.73 -14.72 -0.08
C ILE A 69 -0.53 -15.92 0.83
N GLU A 70 -1.58 -16.35 1.51
CA GLU A 70 -1.64 -17.61 2.24
C GLU A 70 -2.35 -18.65 1.35
N VAL A 71 -1.60 -19.63 0.86
CA VAL A 71 -2.13 -20.63 -0.09
C VAL A 71 -2.76 -21.79 0.66
N THR A 72 -2.10 -22.27 1.71
CA THR A 72 -2.62 -23.25 2.65
C THR A 72 -2.35 -22.77 4.07
N PRO A 73 -2.97 -23.35 5.12
CA PRO A 73 -2.83 -22.87 6.50
C PRO A 73 -1.36 -22.71 6.92
N ASN A 74 -0.98 -21.47 7.24
CA ASN A 74 0.38 -21.06 7.60
C ASN A 74 1.45 -21.20 6.49
N ASN A 75 1.07 -21.53 5.27
CA ASN A 75 1.96 -21.58 4.10
C ASN A 75 1.77 -20.32 3.25
N PHE A 76 2.69 -19.38 3.40
CA PHE A 76 2.66 -18.11 2.71
C PHE A 76 3.64 -18.07 1.54
N ILE A 77 3.25 -17.35 0.49
CA ILE A 77 4.18 -16.83 -0.52
C ILE A 77 4.29 -15.31 -0.39
N GLN A 78 5.49 -14.80 -0.65
CA GLN A 78 5.76 -13.38 -0.79
C GLN A 78 6.34 -13.15 -2.19
N ILE A 79 5.76 -12.20 -2.92
CA ILE A 79 6.25 -11.77 -4.23
C ILE A 79 6.74 -10.32 -4.07
N ASP A 80 8.04 -10.08 -4.30
CA ASP A 80 8.63 -8.75 -4.16
C ASP A 80 7.92 -7.72 -5.05
N HIS A 81 7.77 -8.03 -6.33
CA HIS A 81 6.98 -7.24 -7.26
C HIS A 81 6.19 -8.12 -8.23
N LEU A 82 4.87 -7.90 -8.27
CA LEU A 82 3.98 -8.48 -9.26
C LEU A 82 3.63 -7.39 -10.28
N VAL A 83 3.98 -7.61 -11.54
CA VAL A 83 3.60 -6.73 -12.64
C VAL A 83 2.51 -7.40 -13.45
N ILE A 84 1.39 -6.71 -13.66
CA ILE A 84 0.29 -7.21 -14.48
C ILE A 84 0.16 -6.28 -15.68
N SER A 85 0.19 -6.84 -16.88
CA SER A 85 0.01 -6.10 -18.12
C SER A 85 -0.93 -6.88 -19.04
N PRO A 86 -1.52 -6.23 -20.06
CA PRO A 86 -2.21 -6.92 -21.15
C PRO A 86 -1.40 -8.00 -21.89
N TRP A 87 -0.10 -8.09 -21.65
CA TRP A 87 0.81 -9.04 -22.26
C TRP A 87 1.19 -10.16 -21.29
N GLY A 88 0.89 -10.07 -19.99
CA GLY A 88 1.36 -11.09 -19.07
C GLY A 88 1.31 -10.70 -17.61
N ILE A 89 1.57 -11.70 -16.77
CA ILE A 89 1.81 -11.55 -15.34
C ILE A 89 3.29 -11.83 -15.11
N PHE A 90 4.01 -10.91 -14.48
CA PHE A 90 5.44 -11.02 -14.25
C PHE A 90 5.72 -11.04 -12.76
N ILE A 91 6.31 -12.14 -12.29
CA ILE A 91 6.82 -12.28 -10.93
C ILE A 91 8.27 -11.82 -10.96
N VAL A 92 8.55 -10.70 -10.29
CA VAL A 92 9.89 -10.12 -10.22
C VAL A 92 10.47 -10.38 -8.83
N GLU A 93 11.49 -11.23 -8.75
CA GLU A 93 12.26 -11.49 -7.53
C GLU A 93 13.49 -10.59 -7.49
N THR A 94 13.77 -9.96 -6.35
CA THR A 94 14.92 -9.06 -6.22
C THR A 94 16.01 -9.65 -5.33
N LYS A 95 17.24 -9.68 -5.85
CA LYS A 95 18.42 -10.02 -5.05
C LYS A 95 19.44 -8.89 -5.07
N ASN A 96 19.86 -8.49 -3.88
CA ASN A 96 20.90 -7.49 -3.67
C ASN A 96 22.25 -8.16 -3.40
N TRP A 97 22.66 -9.04 -4.32
CA TRP A 97 23.93 -9.77 -4.27
C TRP A 97 25.09 -8.95 -4.83
N GLU A 98 26.27 -9.07 -4.24
CA GLU A 98 27.49 -8.39 -4.67
C GLU A 98 28.49 -9.44 -5.18
N GLY A 99 29.19 -9.14 -6.28
CA GLY A 99 30.16 -10.05 -6.91
C GLY A 99 29.74 -10.52 -8.29
N THR A 100 30.52 -11.45 -8.85
CA THR A 100 30.21 -12.11 -10.13
C THR A 100 29.58 -13.46 -9.86
N TYR A 101 28.47 -13.73 -10.56
CA TYR A 101 27.73 -14.96 -10.45
C TYR A 101 27.56 -15.57 -11.83
N ASP A 102 27.81 -16.87 -11.90
CA ASP A 102 27.57 -17.67 -13.09
C ASP A 102 26.23 -18.40 -12.95
N THR A 103 25.62 -18.69 -14.09
CA THR A 103 24.33 -19.35 -14.18
C THR A 103 24.46 -20.51 -15.14
N HIS A 104 24.31 -21.72 -14.63
CA HIS A 104 24.30 -22.93 -15.44
C HIS A 104 23.03 -23.72 -15.16
N GLN A 105 22.18 -23.91 -16.18
CA GLN A 105 20.91 -24.62 -16.05
C GLN A 105 20.11 -24.14 -14.82
N GLU A 106 19.98 -22.81 -14.70
CA GLU A 106 19.22 -22.16 -13.63
C GLU A 106 19.82 -22.30 -12.21
N MET A 107 20.98 -22.94 -12.05
CA MET A 107 21.71 -22.95 -10.79
C MET A 107 22.66 -21.75 -10.70
N TRP A 108 22.67 -21.09 -9.53
CA TRP A 108 23.55 -19.97 -9.24
C TRP A 108 24.76 -20.41 -8.43
N THR A 109 25.95 -20.06 -8.93
CA THR A 109 27.23 -20.27 -8.25
C THR A 109 27.98 -18.95 -8.07
N THR A 110 28.74 -18.83 -6.97
CA THR A 110 29.73 -17.76 -6.83
C THR A 110 30.95 -18.06 -7.70
N GLY A 111 31.83 -17.08 -7.95
CA GLY A 111 33.12 -17.31 -8.66
C GLY A 111 34.08 -18.33 -8.03
N SER A 112 33.69 -18.95 -6.90
CA SER A 112 34.35 -20.09 -6.25
C SER A 112 33.57 -21.41 -6.40
N LEU A 113 32.60 -21.47 -7.32
CA LEU A 113 31.71 -22.61 -7.60
C LEU A 113 30.84 -23.09 -6.41
N LYS A 114 30.73 -22.29 -5.34
CA LYS A 114 29.86 -22.62 -4.21
C LYS A 114 28.39 -22.38 -4.59
N LYS A 115 27.56 -23.40 -4.36
CA LYS A 115 26.11 -23.32 -4.51
C LYS A 115 25.52 -22.35 -3.50
N ILE A 116 24.60 -21.50 -3.96
CA ILE A 116 23.89 -20.57 -3.08
C ILE A 116 22.80 -21.32 -2.32
N SER A 117 22.77 -21.21 -1.00
CA SER A 117 21.81 -21.91 -0.13
C SER A 117 20.36 -21.42 -0.29
N ASN A 118 20.18 -20.19 -0.81
CA ASN A 118 18.89 -19.59 -1.15
C ASN A 118 18.82 -19.39 -2.67
N ASP A 119 18.57 -20.47 -3.39
CA ASP A 119 18.47 -20.48 -4.84
C ASP A 119 17.24 -19.67 -5.29
N PRO A 120 17.41 -18.51 -5.96
CA PRO A 120 16.31 -17.66 -6.38
C PRO A 120 15.40 -18.37 -7.39
N VAL A 121 15.93 -19.33 -8.16
CA VAL A 121 15.15 -20.06 -9.16
C VAL A 121 14.11 -20.92 -8.49
N LYS A 122 14.54 -21.78 -7.57
CA LYS A 122 13.62 -22.60 -6.76
C LYS A 122 12.59 -21.77 -6.00
N GLN A 123 12.99 -20.58 -5.56
CA GLN A 123 12.07 -19.65 -4.89
C GLN A 123 10.98 -19.17 -5.85
N LEU A 124 11.33 -18.74 -7.07
CA LEU A 124 10.35 -18.33 -8.07
C LEU A 124 9.51 -19.50 -8.60
N ASP A 125 10.08 -20.68 -8.78
CA ASP A 125 9.35 -21.89 -9.20
C ASP A 125 8.22 -22.20 -8.24
N ARG A 126 8.56 -22.33 -6.94
CA ARG A 126 7.59 -22.51 -5.87
C ARG A 126 6.56 -21.39 -5.84
N THR A 127 7.00 -20.13 -6.02
CA THR A 127 6.11 -18.97 -5.95
C THR A 127 5.11 -18.97 -7.10
N GLU A 128 5.54 -19.32 -8.32
CA GLU A 128 4.65 -19.45 -9.46
C GLU A 128 3.66 -20.60 -9.28
N GLU A 129 4.12 -21.78 -8.86
CA GLU A 129 3.26 -22.95 -8.64
C GLU A 129 2.17 -22.64 -7.61
N LEU A 130 2.55 -22.06 -6.47
CA LEU A 130 1.61 -21.70 -5.41
C LEU A 130 0.70 -20.53 -5.81
N LEU A 131 1.19 -19.57 -6.62
CA LEU A 131 0.34 -18.52 -7.16
C LEU A 131 -0.70 -19.10 -8.13
N LYS A 132 -0.32 -20.02 -9.01
CA LYS A 132 -1.24 -20.72 -9.91
C LYS A 132 -2.30 -21.48 -9.12
N GLN A 133 -1.88 -22.28 -8.14
CA GLN A 133 -2.80 -22.98 -7.25
C GLN A 133 -3.78 -22.01 -6.59
N TRP A 134 -3.28 -20.94 -5.97
CA TRP A 134 -4.14 -19.97 -5.30
C TRP A 134 -5.12 -19.28 -6.25
N LEU A 135 -4.72 -19.01 -7.49
CA LEU A 135 -5.62 -18.41 -8.48
C LEU A 135 -6.72 -19.39 -8.90
N THR A 136 -6.38 -20.67 -9.13
CA THR A 136 -7.35 -21.74 -9.39
C THR A 136 -8.32 -21.93 -8.21
N ASP A 137 -7.82 -21.92 -6.97
CA ASP A 137 -8.66 -21.98 -5.74
C ASP A 137 -9.62 -20.77 -5.60
N ASN A 138 -9.38 -19.69 -6.37
CA ASN A 138 -10.22 -18.49 -6.43
C ASN A 138 -10.93 -18.35 -7.80
N ASP A 139 -11.13 -19.48 -8.48
CA ASP A 139 -11.85 -19.63 -9.75
C ASP A 139 -11.27 -18.80 -10.90
N LEU A 140 -9.97 -18.51 -10.88
CA LEU A 140 -9.24 -17.78 -11.92
C LEU A 140 -8.15 -18.67 -12.51
N ASP A 141 -8.49 -19.39 -13.57
CA ASP A 141 -7.51 -20.21 -14.28
C ASP A 141 -6.77 -19.39 -15.35
N LEU A 142 -5.45 -19.45 -15.28
CA LEU A 142 -4.57 -18.86 -16.28
C LEU A 142 -4.19 -19.91 -17.32
N GLN A 143 -4.15 -19.52 -18.58
CA GLN A 143 -3.61 -20.38 -19.63
C GLN A 143 -2.09 -20.51 -19.51
N GLY A 144 -1.55 -21.60 -20.06
CA GLY A 144 -0.11 -21.86 -20.08
C GLY A 144 0.69 -20.67 -20.66
N GLY A 145 1.79 -20.31 -20.00
CA GLY A 145 2.69 -19.25 -20.46
C GLY A 145 2.21 -17.80 -20.19
N GLN A 146 1.13 -17.59 -19.43
CA GLN A 146 0.70 -16.23 -19.06
C GLN A 146 1.49 -15.64 -17.88
N ILE A 147 2.20 -16.47 -17.11
CA ILE A 147 3.10 -16.04 -16.04
C ILE A 147 4.54 -16.14 -16.53
N SER A 148 5.29 -15.05 -16.37
CA SER A 148 6.72 -14.95 -16.66
C SER A 148 7.51 -14.60 -15.40
N ARG A 149 8.74 -15.10 -15.33
CA ARG A 149 9.66 -14.90 -14.20
C ARG A 149 10.73 -13.87 -14.57
N VAL A 150 11.06 -12.97 -13.64
CA VAL A 150 12.15 -12.00 -13.80
C VAL A 150 13.02 -11.99 -12.54
N TYR A 151 14.30 -12.32 -12.69
CA TYR A 151 15.28 -12.24 -11.61
C TYR A 151 16.04 -10.92 -11.69
N MET A 152 15.86 -10.03 -10.72
CA MET A 152 16.55 -8.75 -10.70
C MET A 152 17.76 -8.77 -9.77
N LEU A 153 18.96 -8.66 -10.34
CA LEU A 153 20.21 -8.64 -9.60
C LEU A 153 20.84 -7.25 -9.62
N TYR A 154 20.65 -6.47 -8.57
CA TYR A 154 20.97 -5.03 -8.61
C TYR A 154 22.48 -4.72 -8.55
N LYS A 155 23.27 -5.56 -7.88
CA LYS A 155 24.71 -5.33 -7.66
C LYS A 155 25.61 -6.46 -8.19
N ALA A 156 25.00 -7.49 -8.77
CA ALA A 156 25.73 -8.63 -9.30
C ALA A 156 26.17 -8.36 -10.74
N LYS A 157 27.35 -8.86 -11.08
CA LYS A 157 27.73 -9.08 -12.48
C LYS A 157 27.32 -10.51 -12.84
N ILE A 158 26.70 -10.66 -14.00
CA ILE A 158 26.43 -11.97 -14.57
C ILE A 158 27.66 -12.33 -15.41
N GLY A 159 28.37 -13.40 -15.03
CA GLY A 159 29.58 -13.88 -15.71
C GLY A 159 29.23 -14.72 -16.94
N GLN A 160 29.58 -16.01 -16.94
CA GLN A 160 29.10 -16.98 -17.92
C GLN A 160 27.70 -17.46 -17.53
N SER A 161 26.70 -17.06 -18.31
CA SER A 161 25.31 -17.34 -17.98
C SER A 161 24.39 -17.04 -19.16
N ASN A 162 23.54 -18.01 -19.50
CA ASN A 162 22.50 -17.88 -20.51
C ASN A 162 21.08 -17.85 -19.91
N ASN A 163 20.87 -17.54 -18.62
CA ASN A 163 19.50 -17.46 -18.10
C ASN A 163 18.78 -16.22 -18.64
N PRO A 164 17.78 -16.37 -19.55
CA PRO A 164 17.14 -15.24 -20.22
C PRO A 164 16.22 -14.43 -19.29
N ASN A 165 15.96 -14.95 -18.08
CA ASN A 165 15.10 -14.32 -17.09
C ASN A 165 15.87 -13.46 -16.08
N ALA A 166 17.20 -13.51 -16.08
CA ALA A 166 18.04 -12.70 -15.20
C ALA A 166 18.40 -11.33 -15.80
N VAL A 167 18.18 -10.27 -15.04
CA VAL A 167 18.44 -8.88 -15.44
C VAL A 167 19.19 -8.13 -14.35
N THR A 168 20.10 -7.23 -14.76
CA THR A 168 20.99 -6.52 -13.83
C THR A 168 20.52 -5.11 -13.44
N SER A 169 19.34 -4.69 -13.90
CA SER A 169 18.77 -3.39 -13.55
C SER A 169 17.25 -3.35 -13.77
N SER A 170 16.58 -2.42 -13.10
CA SER A 170 15.13 -2.20 -13.27
C SER A 170 14.76 -1.74 -14.68
N MET A 171 15.63 -1.00 -15.36
CA MET A 171 15.41 -0.61 -16.76
C MET A 171 15.44 -1.82 -17.70
N LYS A 172 16.41 -2.74 -17.50
CA LYS A 172 16.45 -4.00 -18.27
C LYS A 172 15.25 -4.89 -17.95
N ALA A 173 14.84 -4.94 -16.68
CA ALA A 173 13.63 -5.65 -16.26
C ALA A 173 12.38 -5.09 -16.95
N ALA A 174 12.19 -3.77 -16.93
CA ALA A 174 11.07 -3.13 -17.61
C ALA A 174 11.09 -3.39 -19.12
N LYS A 175 12.25 -3.29 -19.77
CA LYS A 175 12.40 -3.62 -21.19
C LYS A 175 12.02 -5.08 -21.48
N LYS A 176 12.43 -6.02 -20.63
CA LYS A 176 12.04 -7.43 -20.75
C LYS A 176 10.53 -7.59 -20.60
N ILE A 177 9.94 -7.05 -19.53
CA ILE A 177 8.49 -7.12 -19.26
C ILE A 177 7.63 -6.53 -20.39
N VAL A 178 8.11 -5.46 -21.03
CA VAL A 178 7.40 -4.84 -22.16
C VAL A 178 7.47 -5.69 -23.44
N ASN A 179 8.51 -6.51 -23.58
CA ASN A 179 8.78 -7.28 -24.80
C ASN A 179 8.39 -8.77 -24.68
N ASP A 180 8.30 -9.30 -23.46
CA ASP A 180 7.88 -10.67 -23.19
C ASP A 180 6.39 -10.71 -22.88
N GLY A 181 5.70 -11.76 -23.32
CA GLY A 181 4.36 -12.06 -22.83
C GLY A 181 3.41 -12.68 -23.84
N ASN A 182 2.30 -13.22 -23.30
CA ASN A 182 1.14 -13.71 -24.03
C ASN A 182 -0.08 -12.88 -23.65
N ASN A 183 -0.85 -12.43 -24.64
CA ASN A 183 -2.02 -11.57 -24.41
C ASN A 183 -2.96 -12.14 -23.32
N ILE A 184 -3.29 -11.31 -22.33
CA ILE A 184 -4.25 -11.61 -21.27
C ILE A 184 -5.49 -10.75 -21.47
N GLN A 185 -6.67 -11.38 -21.37
CA GLN A 185 -7.95 -10.68 -21.49
C GLN A 185 -8.14 -9.65 -20.37
N LEU A 186 -8.78 -8.53 -20.69
CA LEU A 186 -8.89 -7.39 -19.77
C LEU A 186 -9.73 -7.70 -18.52
N ASP A 187 -10.71 -8.58 -18.63
CA ASP A 187 -11.53 -9.10 -17.53
C ASP A 187 -10.69 -9.94 -16.56
N VAL A 188 -9.82 -10.81 -17.07
CA VAL A 188 -8.87 -11.60 -16.26
C VAL A 188 -7.94 -10.67 -15.49
N ILE A 189 -7.41 -9.62 -16.14
CA ILE A 189 -6.55 -8.61 -15.48
C ILE A 189 -7.31 -7.91 -14.35
N LYS A 190 -8.55 -7.46 -14.60
CA LYS A 190 -9.37 -6.80 -13.59
C LYS A 190 -9.64 -7.72 -12.41
N ARG A 191 -10.01 -8.98 -12.67
CA ARG A 191 -10.31 -9.98 -11.65
C ARG A 191 -9.07 -10.33 -10.81
N LEU A 192 -7.92 -10.53 -11.46
CA LEU A 192 -6.65 -10.75 -10.78
C LEU A 192 -6.27 -9.57 -9.86
N ILE A 193 -6.39 -8.34 -10.37
CA ILE A 193 -6.12 -7.13 -9.57
C ILE A 193 -7.05 -7.08 -8.36
N GLU A 194 -8.35 -7.34 -8.52
CA GLU A 194 -9.29 -7.33 -7.41
C GLU A 194 -9.04 -8.45 -6.40
N LEU A 195 -8.69 -9.66 -6.86
CA LEU A 195 -8.29 -10.77 -5.99
C LEU A 195 -7.06 -10.40 -5.15
N ILE A 196 -5.99 -9.92 -5.79
CA ILE A 196 -4.74 -9.55 -5.10
C ILE A 196 -4.95 -8.35 -4.16
N LYS A 197 -5.75 -7.36 -4.56
CA LYS A 197 -6.07 -6.21 -3.69
C LYS A 197 -6.79 -6.63 -2.42
N ASN A 198 -7.72 -7.58 -2.54
CA ASN A 198 -8.65 -7.94 -1.49
C ASN A 198 -8.32 -9.24 -0.75
N VAL A 199 -7.12 -9.81 -0.94
CA VAL A 199 -6.66 -11.01 -0.24
C VAL A 199 -6.94 -10.92 1.25
N LYS A 200 -7.65 -11.92 1.77
CA LYS A 200 -7.93 -12.09 3.18
C LYS A 200 -7.06 -13.20 3.75
N PRO A 201 -6.74 -13.14 5.05
CA PRO A 201 -6.36 -14.31 5.85
C PRO A 201 -7.17 -15.54 5.50
N LEU A 202 -6.51 -16.68 5.32
CA LEU A 202 -7.21 -17.94 5.13
C LEU A 202 -7.93 -18.30 6.44
N ASN A 203 -9.22 -18.67 6.37
CA ASN A 203 -9.84 -19.33 7.50
C ASN A 203 -9.36 -20.78 7.53
N HIS A 204 -8.42 -21.08 8.42
CA HIS A 204 -7.79 -22.41 8.49
C HIS A 204 -8.80 -23.53 8.70
N TRP A 205 -9.89 -23.30 9.44
CA TRP A 205 -10.91 -24.31 9.68
C TRP A 205 -11.80 -24.56 8.48
N ASP A 206 -12.20 -23.50 7.78
CA ASP A 206 -12.98 -23.65 6.54
C ASP A 206 -12.14 -24.37 5.49
N TRP A 207 -10.87 -23.99 5.36
CA TRP A 207 -9.94 -24.65 4.45
C TRP A 207 -9.74 -26.13 4.81
N ILE A 208 -9.51 -26.46 6.08
CA ILE A 208 -9.35 -27.85 6.55
C ILE A 208 -10.64 -28.65 6.30
N ARG A 209 -11.83 -28.08 6.52
CA ARG A 209 -13.11 -28.77 6.25
C ARG A 209 -13.32 -29.05 4.76
N GLN A 210 -12.86 -28.15 3.89
CA GLN A 210 -13.04 -28.26 2.45
C GLN A 210 -11.98 -29.13 1.77
N ASN A 211 -10.74 -29.17 2.30
CA ASN A 211 -9.59 -29.78 1.64
C ASN A 211 -8.96 -30.94 2.44
N GLY A 212 -9.28 -31.08 3.72
CA GLY A 212 -8.77 -32.14 4.57
C GLY A 212 -9.67 -33.36 4.57
N GLN A 213 -9.08 -34.56 4.48
CA GLN A 213 -9.68 -35.73 5.10
C GLN A 213 -9.53 -35.55 6.61
N VAL A 214 -10.51 -34.90 7.25
CA VAL A 214 -10.55 -34.89 8.71
C VAL A 214 -10.89 -36.32 9.12
N SER A 215 -9.86 -37.14 9.38
CA SER A 215 -10.04 -38.37 10.13
C SER A 215 -10.78 -37.98 11.39
N ASP A 216 -11.97 -38.54 11.59
CA ASP A 216 -12.85 -38.27 12.70
C ASP A 216 -12.04 -38.06 13.99
N MET A 217 -11.87 -36.79 14.41
CA MET A 217 -11.20 -36.44 15.67
C MET A 217 -12.00 -36.95 16.89
N ARG A 218 -13.15 -37.61 16.62
CA ARG A 218 -13.88 -38.48 17.52
C ARG A 218 -13.04 -39.60 18.08
N TYR A 219 -11.93 -40.04 17.48
CA TYR A 219 -11.17 -41.16 18.03
C TYR A 219 -9.67 -40.88 18.10
N PHE A 220 -9.02 -41.34 19.17
CA PHE A 220 -7.57 -41.50 19.21
C PHE A 220 -7.19 -42.97 19.32
N THR A 221 -6.08 -43.34 18.68
CA THR A 221 -5.51 -44.69 18.78
C THR A 221 -4.31 -44.70 19.72
N PHE A 222 -4.17 -45.78 20.50
CA PHE A 222 -3.08 -45.96 21.45
C PHE A 222 -2.58 -47.40 21.45
N LYS A 223 -1.29 -47.58 21.19
CA LYS A 223 -0.62 -48.89 21.23
C LYS A 223 0.08 -49.09 22.56
N GLY A 224 -0.35 -50.08 23.35
CA GLY A 224 0.25 -50.40 24.64
C GLY A 224 -0.70 -51.03 25.66
N SER A 225 -0.23 -51.20 26.89
CA SER A 225 -1.01 -51.84 27.95
C SER A 225 -2.17 -50.97 28.44
N LYS A 226 -3.25 -51.62 28.89
CA LYS A 226 -4.43 -50.96 29.48
C LYS A 226 -4.08 -49.95 30.59
N ARG A 227 -3.08 -50.29 31.42
CA ARG A 227 -2.59 -49.40 32.48
C ARG A 227 -2.03 -48.08 31.93
N LYS A 228 -1.27 -48.12 30.82
CA LYS A 228 -0.75 -46.90 30.17
C LYS A 228 -1.86 -46.14 29.45
N LEU A 229 -2.81 -46.85 28.83
CA LEU A 229 -3.99 -46.22 28.24
C LEU A 229 -4.75 -45.37 29.27
N ASN A 230 -5.00 -45.91 30.46
CA ASN A 230 -5.73 -45.18 31.50
C ASN A 230 -5.02 -43.88 31.93
N LEU A 231 -3.68 -43.86 31.93
CA LEU A 231 -2.91 -42.63 32.18
C LEU A 231 -3.09 -41.60 31.06
N VAL A 232 -3.15 -42.06 29.81
CA VAL A 232 -3.43 -41.20 28.65
C VAL A 232 -4.85 -40.66 28.73
N LYS A 233 -5.85 -41.50 29.04
CA LYS A 233 -7.25 -41.08 29.24
C LYS A 233 -7.36 -40.00 30.31
N GLN A 234 -6.72 -40.19 31.46
CA GLN A 234 -6.69 -39.21 32.54
C GLN A 234 -6.04 -37.87 32.11
N ALA A 235 -5.01 -37.91 31.26
CA ALA A 235 -4.40 -36.69 30.73
C ALA A 235 -5.32 -35.93 29.76
N TYR A 236 -6.19 -36.63 29.03
CA TYR A 236 -7.24 -36.02 28.20
C TYR A 236 -8.33 -35.38 29.06
N GLU A 237 -8.83 -36.10 30.07
CA GLU A 237 -9.83 -35.60 31.02
C GLU A 237 -9.33 -34.36 31.77
N ASN A 238 -8.08 -34.37 32.23
CA ASN A 238 -7.43 -33.20 32.86
C ASN A 238 -7.35 -31.97 31.94
N LYS A 239 -7.39 -32.17 30.63
CA LYS A 239 -7.44 -31.09 29.63
C LYS A 239 -8.87 -30.68 29.26
N GLY A 240 -9.88 -31.29 29.87
CA GLY A 240 -11.30 -31.02 29.68
C GLY A 240 -12.00 -31.90 28.64
N TYR A 241 -11.31 -32.86 28.03
CA TYR A 241 -11.93 -33.77 27.07
C TYR A 241 -12.81 -34.81 27.76
N GLN A 242 -13.97 -35.09 27.18
CA GLN A 242 -14.88 -36.17 27.58
C GLN A 242 -14.62 -37.37 26.67
N LEU A 243 -14.40 -38.53 27.29
CA LEU A 243 -14.09 -39.76 26.59
C LEU A 243 -15.30 -40.69 26.58
N GLY A 244 -15.55 -41.31 25.43
CA GLY A 244 -16.66 -42.23 25.20
C GLY A 244 -16.20 -43.68 25.20
N ASP A 245 -16.80 -44.47 24.30
CA ASP A 245 -16.53 -45.90 24.21
C ASP A 245 -15.07 -46.19 23.82
N GLU A 246 -14.57 -47.33 24.28
CA GLU A 246 -13.24 -47.82 23.96
C GLU A 246 -13.32 -49.22 23.33
N VAL A 247 -12.57 -49.42 22.25
CA VAL A 247 -12.50 -50.68 21.51
C VAL A 247 -11.03 -51.09 21.40
N HIS A 248 -10.75 -52.38 21.58
CA HIS A 248 -9.42 -52.93 21.36
C HIS A 248 -9.43 -53.79 20.10
N LYS A 249 -8.63 -53.41 19.09
CA LYS A 249 -8.56 -54.09 17.80
C LYS A 249 -7.14 -54.00 17.25
N ASP A 250 -6.63 -55.10 16.69
CA ASP A 250 -5.33 -55.14 15.99
C ASP A 250 -4.15 -54.61 16.83
N ASP A 251 -4.12 -54.94 18.13
CA ASP A 251 -3.11 -54.50 19.10
C ASP A 251 -3.12 -52.99 19.39
N GLU A 252 -4.24 -52.31 19.09
CA GLU A 252 -4.45 -50.89 19.34
C GLU A 252 -5.76 -50.65 20.12
N TRP A 253 -5.70 -49.70 21.04
CA TRP A 253 -6.88 -49.16 21.72
C TRP A 253 -7.39 -47.97 20.94
N ILE A 254 -8.65 -48.00 20.54
CA ILE A 254 -9.37 -46.91 19.89
C ILE A 254 -10.32 -46.34 20.94
N VAL A 255 -10.20 -45.06 21.25
CA VAL A 255 -11.00 -44.41 22.31
C VAL A 255 -11.71 -43.19 21.74
N GLU A 256 -13.01 -43.09 21.99
CA GLU A 256 -13.81 -41.96 21.55
C GLU A 256 -13.54 -40.69 22.38
N VAL A 257 -13.53 -39.52 21.74
CA VAL A 257 -13.47 -38.18 22.32
C VAL A 257 -14.77 -37.46 21.95
N VAL A 258 -15.74 -37.49 22.86
CA VAL A 258 -17.13 -37.07 22.64
C VAL A 258 -17.21 -35.57 22.35
N ASN A 259 -16.56 -34.75 23.18
CA ASN A 259 -16.66 -33.29 23.13
C ASN A 259 -15.51 -32.63 22.33
N HIS A 260 -14.84 -33.38 21.45
CA HIS A 260 -13.66 -32.87 20.75
C HIS A 260 -13.96 -31.59 19.94
N ILE A 261 -15.13 -31.51 19.28
CA ILE A 261 -15.57 -30.33 18.51
C ILE A 261 -15.81 -29.13 19.44
N GLU A 262 -16.57 -29.32 20.52
CA GLU A 262 -16.94 -28.25 21.45
C GLU A 262 -15.72 -27.64 22.15
N LEU A 263 -14.76 -28.49 22.56
CA LEU A 263 -13.50 -28.01 23.14
C LEU A 263 -12.65 -27.26 22.12
N LEU A 264 -12.63 -27.72 20.88
CA LEU A 264 -11.97 -27.05 19.77
C LEU A 264 -12.58 -25.66 19.52
N GLU A 265 -13.90 -25.57 19.40
CA GLU A 265 -14.62 -24.31 19.22
C GLU A 265 -14.36 -23.33 20.37
N SER A 266 -14.44 -23.80 21.62
CA SER A 266 -14.14 -23.00 22.81
C SER A 266 -12.69 -22.48 22.82
N ALA A 267 -11.72 -23.34 22.47
CA ALA A 267 -10.31 -22.95 22.38
C ALA A 267 -10.06 -21.93 21.26
N LEU A 268 -10.76 -22.07 20.14
CA LEU A 268 -10.69 -21.15 19.02
C LEU A 268 -11.31 -19.80 19.35
N GLU A 269 -12.44 -19.79 20.05
CA GLU A 269 -13.07 -18.56 20.50
C GLU A 269 -12.20 -17.80 21.50
N LYS A 270 -11.59 -18.50 22.47
CA LYS A 270 -10.59 -17.91 23.38
C LYS A 270 -9.40 -17.31 22.62
N ARG A 271 -8.88 -18.01 21.59
CA ARG A 271 -7.80 -17.49 20.75
C ARG A 271 -8.23 -16.28 19.91
N ARG A 272 -9.45 -16.28 19.36
CA ARG A 272 -10.03 -15.16 18.60
C ARG A 272 -10.16 -13.93 19.48
N ASN A 273 -10.68 -14.09 20.69
CA ASN A 273 -10.84 -13.01 21.65
C ASN A 273 -9.49 -12.46 22.14
N LYS A 274 -8.50 -13.33 22.37
CA LYS A 274 -7.12 -12.93 22.66
C LYS A 274 -6.50 -12.17 21.49
N ALA A 275 -6.65 -12.64 20.26
CA ALA A 275 -6.14 -11.98 19.06
C ALA A 275 -6.79 -10.59 18.85
N TYR A 276 -8.09 -10.46 19.09
CA TYR A 276 -8.82 -9.19 19.03
C TYR A 276 -8.30 -8.17 20.07
N SER A 277 -8.05 -8.62 21.31
CA SER A 277 -7.48 -7.75 22.35
C SER A 277 -6.03 -7.34 22.07
N GLU A 278 -5.21 -8.23 21.50
CA GLU A 278 -3.84 -7.92 21.06
C GLU A 278 -3.83 -6.91 19.91
N GLU A 279 -4.76 -7.01 18.96
CA GLU A 279 -4.90 -6.07 17.85
C GLU A 279 -5.23 -4.66 18.33
N ARG A 280 -6.13 -4.50 19.32
CA ARG A 280 -6.39 -3.19 19.95
C ARG A 280 -5.14 -2.62 20.62
N ARG A 281 -4.37 -3.44 21.33
CA ARG A 281 -3.09 -3.03 21.95
C ARG A 281 -2.04 -2.61 20.91
N LEU A 282 -1.96 -3.31 19.78
CA LEU A 282 -1.01 -3.01 18.70
C LEU A 282 -1.39 -1.70 17.97
N ASN A 283 -2.68 -1.50 17.68
CA ASN A 283 -3.20 -0.26 17.09
C ASN A 283 -2.94 0.93 18.01
N TRP A 284 -3.09 0.78 19.33
CA TRP A 284 -2.75 1.83 20.28
C TRP A 284 -1.26 2.20 20.24
N LYS A 285 -0.34 1.21 20.26
CA LYS A 285 1.11 1.46 20.14
C LYS A 285 1.49 2.08 18.80
N HIS A 286 0.83 1.69 17.70
CA HIS A 286 1.10 2.22 16.37
C HIS A 286 0.62 3.67 16.24
N ASN A 287 -0.54 4.00 16.80
CA ASN A 287 -1.06 5.36 16.89
C ASN A 287 -0.17 6.25 17.77
N ALA A 288 0.33 5.73 18.90
CA ALA A 288 1.30 6.44 19.75
C ALA A 288 2.60 6.77 19.00
N LYS A 289 3.13 5.84 18.18
CA LYS A 289 4.31 6.08 17.31
C LYS A 289 4.05 7.10 16.21
N ARG A 290 2.86 7.10 15.60
CA ARG A 290 2.47 8.11 14.60
C ARG A 290 2.41 9.50 15.21
N LEU A 291 1.84 9.64 16.41
CA LEU A 291 1.80 10.90 17.14
C LEU A 291 3.20 11.42 17.49
N THR A 292 4.14 10.54 17.84
CA THR A 292 5.54 10.94 18.10
C THR A 292 6.26 11.39 16.82
N ILE A 293 6.06 10.71 15.69
CA ILE A 293 6.62 11.13 14.39
C ILE A 293 6.05 12.48 13.96
N ILE A 294 4.74 12.68 14.13
CA ILE A 294 4.08 13.97 13.85
C ILE A 294 4.71 15.07 14.71
N ALA A 295 4.91 14.83 16.00
CA ALA A 295 5.56 15.79 16.91
C ALA A 295 6.98 16.16 16.44
N ILE A 296 7.80 15.19 16.04
CA ILE A 296 9.17 15.43 15.53
C ILE A 296 9.14 16.29 14.25
N ILE A 297 8.20 16.02 13.34
CA ILE A 297 8.04 16.82 12.11
C ILE A 297 7.66 18.26 12.44
N PHE A 298 6.74 18.48 13.40
CA PHE A 298 6.39 19.83 13.85
C PHE A 298 7.56 20.56 14.49
N THR A 299 8.39 19.87 15.29
CA THR A 299 9.61 20.46 15.87
C THR A 299 10.62 20.86 14.80
N LEU A 300 10.83 20.01 13.77
CA LEU A 300 11.71 20.32 12.64
C LEU A 300 11.20 21.50 11.81
N ILE A 301 9.89 21.56 11.55
CA ILE A 301 9.26 22.69 10.85
C ILE A 301 9.41 23.97 11.67
N GLY A 302 9.21 23.91 12.99
CA GLY A 302 9.43 25.03 13.91
C GLY A 302 10.89 25.52 13.90
N ALA A 303 11.86 24.60 13.91
CA ALA A 303 13.27 24.94 13.80
C ALA A 303 13.63 25.60 12.46
N ILE A 304 13.04 25.13 11.35
CA ILE A 304 13.17 25.77 10.03
C ILE A 304 12.57 27.19 10.03
N TYR A 305 11.43 27.36 10.69
CA TYR A 305 10.76 28.66 10.81
C TYR A 305 11.56 29.65 11.68
N LEU A 306 12.15 29.17 12.77
CA LEU A 306 13.05 29.93 13.63
C LEU A 306 14.34 30.33 12.92
N ASN A 307 14.82 29.52 11.97
CA ASN A 307 16.01 29.83 11.16
C ASN A 307 15.69 30.75 9.96
N ARG A 308 14.40 31.03 9.70
CA ARG A 308 13.94 31.92 8.62
C ARG A 308 14.25 33.40 8.92
N SER A 309 14.40 33.79 10.19
CA SER A 309 14.82 35.14 10.60
C SER A 309 16.22 35.49 10.06
N ASN A 310 17.11 34.50 9.96
CA ASN A 310 18.46 34.70 9.41
C ASN A 310 18.48 34.84 7.88
N LEU A 311 17.52 34.24 7.16
CA LEU A 311 17.39 34.39 5.71
C LEU A 311 16.79 35.75 5.31
N ILE A 312 15.89 36.31 6.10
CA ILE A 312 15.24 37.60 5.81
C ILE A 312 16.26 38.75 5.76
N ASN A 313 17.30 38.71 6.61
CA ASN A 313 18.40 39.69 6.58
C ASN A 313 19.24 39.65 5.30
N TYR A 314 19.28 38.51 4.61
CA TYR A 314 20.03 38.39 3.35
C TYR A 314 19.24 38.97 2.17
N TYR A 315 17.91 38.85 2.20
CA TYR A 315 17.03 39.40 1.16
C TYR A 315 16.86 40.92 1.27
N SER A 316 16.78 41.49 2.49
CA SER A 316 16.65 42.95 2.66
C SER A 316 17.87 43.73 2.15
N VAL A 317 19.07 43.14 2.27
CA VAL A 317 20.31 43.74 1.73
C VAL A 317 20.33 43.68 0.20
N ALA A 318 19.85 42.58 -0.39
CA ALA A 318 19.78 42.43 -1.85
C ALA A 318 18.71 43.34 -2.48
N GLU A 319 17.57 43.53 -1.81
CA GLU A 319 16.45 44.35 -2.31
C GLU A 319 16.79 45.85 -2.31
N THR A 320 17.55 46.32 -1.31
CA THR A 320 18.02 47.71 -1.26
C THR A 320 18.94 48.04 -2.45
N SER A 321 19.85 47.13 -2.80
CA SER A 321 20.78 47.32 -3.92
C SER A 321 20.10 47.28 -5.31
N VAL A 322 18.99 46.55 -5.43
CA VAL A 322 18.21 46.45 -6.68
C VAL A 322 17.32 47.69 -6.86
N ASN A 323 16.72 48.21 -5.79
CA ASN A 323 15.88 49.40 -5.86
C ASN A 323 16.69 50.67 -6.20
N GLU A 324 17.93 50.80 -5.70
CA GLU A 324 18.84 51.89 -6.09
C GLU A 324 19.29 51.85 -7.57
N PHE A 325 19.16 50.69 -8.22
CA PHE A 325 19.46 50.50 -9.64
C PHE A 325 18.25 50.83 -10.54
N VAL A 326 17.04 50.57 -10.04
CA VAL A 326 15.77 50.81 -10.75
C VAL A 326 15.37 52.28 -10.71
N GLU A 327 15.54 52.95 -9.56
CA GLU A 327 15.29 54.40 -9.41
C GLU A 327 16.16 55.25 -10.33
N ARG A 328 17.41 54.81 -10.61
CA ARG A 328 18.33 55.48 -11.54
C ARG A 328 17.88 55.49 -12.99
N ASN A 329 16.87 54.71 -13.38
CA ASN A 329 16.49 54.49 -14.78
C ASN A 329 15.02 54.79 -15.11
N LYS A 330 14.30 55.54 -14.26
CA LYS A 330 12.90 55.93 -14.52
C LYS A 330 12.65 57.42 -14.31
N GLU A 331 13.18 58.24 -15.20
CA GLU A 331 12.61 59.58 -15.46
C GLU A 331 12.00 59.62 -16.86
N SER A 332 10.67 59.49 -16.98
CA SER A 332 9.85 60.19 -17.99
C SER A 332 8.33 59.92 -17.81
N SER A 333 7.62 60.99 -17.44
CA SER A 333 6.23 61.40 -17.76
C SER A 333 4.99 60.56 -17.35
N VAL A 334 4.34 61.00 -16.24
CA VAL A 334 3.03 61.73 -16.09
C VAL A 334 1.67 61.09 -16.53
N PRO A 335 0.54 61.38 -15.80
CA PRO A 335 -0.60 60.49 -15.54
C PRO A 335 -2.01 61.02 -15.93
N SER A 336 -3.07 60.22 -15.74
CA SER A 336 -4.49 60.64 -15.60
C SER A 336 -5.41 59.40 -15.58
N SER A 337 -6.60 59.27 -14.96
CA SER A 337 -7.38 59.91 -13.88
C SER A 337 -8.79 59.26 -13.88
N ASN A 338 -9.33 58.91 -12.70
CA ASN A 338 -10.72 59.05 -12.20
C ASN A 338 -11.95 58.24 -12.71
N LEU A 339 -12.69 57.73 -11.69
CA LEU A 339 -14.16 57.67 -11.41
C LEU A 339 -15.04 56.80 -12.37
N GLU A 340 -16.15 56.15 -12.00
CA GLU A 340 -17.04 56.12 -10.82
C GLU A 340 -17.99 54.89 -10.90
N ASN A 341 -18.52 54.49 -9.74
CA ASN A 341 -19.82 53.87 -9.42
C ASN A 341 -20.62 53.03 -10.46
N SER A 342 -21.09 51.85 -10.04
CA SER A 342 -22.54 51.63 -9.81
C SER A 342 -22.81 50.29 -9.12
N SER A 343 -23.75 50.33 -8.19
CA SER A 343 -24.37 49.18 -7.54
C SER A 343 -25.47 48.61 -8.44
N SER A 344 -25.56 47.28 -8.52
CA SER A 344 -26.80 46.61 -8.94
C SER A 344 -26.88 45.23 -8.30
N GLN A 345 -27.92 45.02 -7.49
CA GLN A 345 -28.35 43.70 -7.05
C GLN A 345 -28.58 42.80 -8.27
N ARG A 346 -27.79 41.75 -8.38
CA ARG A 346 -28.08 40.56 -9.20
C ARG A 346 -27.93 39.35 -8.30
N SER A 347 -28.83 38.38 -8.44
CA SER A 347 -28.67 37.08 -7.80
C SER A 347 -27.34 36.48 -8.29
N SER A 348 -26.28 36.56 -7.48
CA SER A 348 -24.94 36.24 -7.94
C SER A 348 -24.82 34.74 -8.16
N GLU A 349 -24.61 34.36 -9.42
CA GLU A 349 -24.02 33.07 -9.73
C GLU A 349 -22.65 33.00 -9.04
N PRO A 350 -22.25 31.81 -8.54
CA PRO A 350 -20.98 31.68 -7.86
C PRO A 350 -19.82 31.89 -8.84
N LEU A 351 -18.86 32.73 -8.47
CA LEU A 351 -17.66 33.02 -9.26
C LEU A 351 -16.75 31.78 -9.39
N LEU A 352 -16.72 30.97 -8.34
CA LEU A 352 -15.98 29.72 -8.30
C LEU A 352 -16.80 28.66 -7.57
N SER A 353 -16.97 27.50 -8.18
CA SER A 353 -17.66 26.36 -7.57
C SER A 353 -16.86 25.08 -7.67
N PHE A 354 -16.92 24.26 -6.62
CA PHE A 354 -16.40 22.92 -6.56
C PHE A 354 -17.58 21.96 -6.44
N LYS A 355 -17.85 21.15 -7.45
CA LYS A 355 -18.94 20.18 -7.45
C LYS A 355 -18.37 18.76 -7.42
N VAL A 356 -18.64 18.03 -6.35
CA VAL A 356 -18.17 16.64 -6.20
C VAL A 356 -19.13 15.70 -6.92
N THR A 357 -18.66 14.97 -7.91
CA THR A 357 -19.51 14.20 -8.85
C THR A 357 -19.66 12.73 -8.45
N GLU A 358 -18.57 11.97 -8.36
CA GLU A 358 -18.65 10.51 -8.26
C GLU A 358 -18.24 9.94 -6.89
N LYS A 359 -17.13 10.42 -6.31
CA LYS A 359 -16.54 9.89 -5.08
C LYS A 359 -16.09 11.02 -4.18
N GLN A 360 -15.87 10.69 -2.91
CA GLN A 360 -15.36 11.65 -1.96
C GLN A 360 -14.02 12.26 -2.38
N THR A 361 -13.85 13.54 -2.13
CA THR A 361 -12.66 14.30 -2.52
C THR A 361 -12.20 15.21 -1.40
N TYR A 362 -10.90 15.38 -1.27
CA TYR A 362 -10.36 16.36 -0.34
C TYR A 362 -10.30 17.73 -1.03
N ILE A 363 -10.92 18.73 -0.41
CA ILE A 363 -10.89 20.12 -0.87
C ILE A 363 -10.32 20.98 0.24
N MET A 364 -9.34 21.82 -0.11
CA MET A 364 -8.75 22.81 0.77
C MET A 364 -8.90 24.19 0.17
N ILE A 365 -9.30 25.17 0.98
CA ILE A 365 -9.26 26.59 0.64
C ILE A 365 -8.50 27.30 1.76
N ARG A 366 -7.55 28.16 1.38
CA ARG A 366 -6.81 29.04 2.29
C ARG A 366 -7.09 30.49 2.00
N ASP A 367 -7.28 31.23 3.08
CA ASP A 367 -7.47 32.68 3.11
C ASP A 367 -6.50 33.22 4.18
N GLN A 368 -5.71 34.24 3.87
CA GLN A 368 -4.65 34.75 4.76
C GLN A 368 -3.66 33.66 5.22
N GLY A 369 -3.37 32.69 4.35
CA GLY A 369 -2.52 31.53 4.66
C GLY A 369 -3.13 30.53 5.66
N LYS A 370 -4.35 30.76 6.16
CA LYS A 370 -5.07 29.87 7.08
C LYS A 370 -6.03 28.97 6.32
N ARG A 371 -6.14 27.70 6.73
CA ARG A 371 -7.10 26.75 6.15
C ARG A 371 -8.52 27.08 6.64
N VAL A 372 -9.33 27.70 5.79
CA VAL A 372 -10.73 28.01 6.07
C VAL A 372 -11.66 26.85 5.71
N ILE A 373 -11.29 26.09 4.67
CA ILE A 373 -11.88 24.79 4.33
C ILE A 373 -10.74 23.79 4.18
N SER A 374 -10.89 22.61 4.77
CA SER A 374 -9.89 21.53 4.71
C SER A 374 -10.54 20.24 5.19
N ASP A 375 -11.34 19.60 4.33
CA ASP A 375 -12.03 18.36 4.68
C ASP A 375 -12.24 17.45 3.45
N VAL A 376 -12.69 16.23 3.70
CA VAL A 376 -13.11 15.27 2.68
C VAL A 376 -14.61 15.38 2.48
N PHE A 377 -15.00 15.82 1.29
CA PHE A 377 -16.39 16.04 0.89
C PHE A 377 -16.91 14.82 0.13
N PRO A 378 -18.07 14.23 0.51
CA PRO A 378 -18.67 13.10 -0.21
C PRO A 378 -19.23 13.52 -1.58
N ALA A 379 -19.61 12.53 -2.41
CA ALA A 379 -20.34 12.78 -3.66
C ALA A 379 -21.59 13.64 -3.41
N ASP A 380 -21.97 14.43 -4.42
CA ASP A 380 -23.06 15.42 -4.40
C ASP A 380 -22.83 16.65 -3.51
N SER A 381 -21.66 16.75 -2.87
CA SER A 381 -21.28 17.97 -2.15
C SER A 381 -20.93 19.09 -3.12
N SER A 382 -21.22 20.33 -2.71
CA SER A 382 -20.84 21.53 -3.47
C SER A 382 -20.30 22.62 -2.54
N ILE A 383 -19.26 23.30 -3.02
CA ILE A 383 -18.71 24.50 -2.39
C ILE A 383 -18.81 25.62 -3.41
N SER A 384 -19.49 26.70 -3.07
CA SER A 384 -19.73 27.82 -3.97
C SER A 384 -19.24 29.11 -3.34
N ILE A 385 -18.43 29.86 -4.08
CA ILE A 385 -17.79 31.11 -3.65
C ILE A 385 -18.38 32.25 -4.48
N PHE A 386 -18.85 33.29 -3.80
CA PHE A 386 -19.55 34.43 -4.39
C PHE A 386 -18.66 35.67 -4.44
N ASP A 387 -19.08 36.63 -5.26
CA ASP A 387 -18.45 37.94 -5.45
C ASP A 387 -18.24 38.72 -4.15
N ASP A 388 -19.18 38.62 -3.23
CA ASP A 388 -19.09 39.21 -1.90
C ASP A 388 -18.11 38.47 -0.96
N LYS A 389 -17.31 37.51 -1.46
CA LYS A 389 -16.40 36.65 -0.69
C LYS A 389 -17.09 35.70 0.28
N THR A 390 -18.39 35.47 0.13
CA THR A 390 -19.10 34.44 0.89
C THR A 390 -18.83 33.07 0.27
N VAL A 391 -18.64 32.05 1.12
CA VAL A 391 -18.52 30.65 0.74
C VAL A 391 -19.68 29.88 1.34
N LYS A 392 -20.41 29.14 0.49
CA LYS A 392 -21.48 28.22 0.91
C LYS A 392 -21.02 26.79 0.66
N VAL A 393 -21.05 25.97 1.70
CA VAL A 393 -20.69 24.55 1.67
C VAL A 393 -21.95 23.72 1.91
N LYS A 394 -22.36 22.97 0.90
CA LYS A 394 -23.50 22.06 0.94
C LYS A 394 -22.98 20.62 0.86
N GLU A 395 -23.28 19.84 1.89
CA GLU A 395 -22.99 18.41 1.95
C GLU A 395 -24.29 17.63 2.16
N THR A 396 -24.36 16.41 1.61
CA THR A 396 -25.51 15.52 1.80
C THR A 396 -25.72 15.25 3.30
N ASN A 397 -26.94 15.46 3.78
CA ASN A 397 -27.36 15.26 5.19
C ASN A 397 -26.65 16.16 6.23
N LYS A 398 -26.03 17.28 5.82
CA LYS A 398 -25.53 18.30 6.75
C LYS A 398 -26.19 19.66 6.49
N PRO A 399 -26.32 20.52 7.53
CA PRO A 399 -26.79 21.88 7.33
C PRO A 399 -25.82 22.67 6.45
N LEU A 400 -26.37 23.61 5.67
CA LEU A 400 -25.59 24.54 4.86
C LEU A 400 -24.64 25.33 5.75
N LYS A 401 -23.33 25.27 5.47
CA LYS A 401 -22.32 26.03 6.20
C LYS A 401 -21.89 27.24 5.39
N THR A 402 -21.88 28.41 6.03
CA THR A 402 -21.50 29.69 5.43
C THR A 402 -20.22 30.22 6.07
N ILE A 403 -19.24 30.64 5.26
CA ILE A 403 -17.95 31.19 5.70
C ILE A 403 -17.71 32.51 4.93
N LYS A 404 -17.10 33.51 5.57
CA LYS A 404 -16.72 34.78 4.93
C LYS A 404 -15.20 34.86 4.78
N LEU A 405 -14.71 35.07 3.56
CA LEU A 405 -13.29 35.25 3.26
C LEU A 405 -12.89 36.72 3.37
N LYS A 406 -11.60 36.96 3.57
CA LYS A 406 -11.04 38.30 3.81
C LYS A 406 -10.18 38.78 2.64
N ASP A 407 -9.28 37.96 2.12
CA ASP A 407 -8.36 38.38 1.06
C ASP A 407 -9.03 38.41 -0.31
N ASP A 408 -8.46 39.21 -1.21
CA ASP A 408 -8.82 39.23 -2.63
C ASP A 408 -8.20 38.08 -3.43
N ILE A 409 -7.30 37.31 -2.81
CA ILE A 409 -6.67 36.13 -3.41
C ILE A 409 -6.73 34.98 -2.41
N ILE A 410 -7.27 33.85 -2.85
CA ILE A 410 -7.32 32.62 -2.05
C ILE A 410 -6.56 31.50 -2.75
N ASP A 411 -5.92 30.62 -1.97
CA ASP A 411 -5.38 29.37 -2.50
C ASP A 411 -6.43 28.27 -2.40
N PHE A 412 -6.52 27.41 -3.42
CA PHE A 412 -7.32 26.19 -3.33
C PHE A 412 -6.56 24.96 -3.82
N GLU A 413 -6.92 23.80 -3.26
CA GLU A 413 -6.40 22.49 -3.64
C GLU A 413 -7.55 21.48 -3.68
N VAL A 414 -7.61 20.72 -4.76
CA VAL A 414 -8.55 19.63 -5.00
C VAL A 414 -7.77 18.36 -5.31
N ALA A 415 -7.98 17.32 -4.51
CA ALA A 415 -7.09 16.16 -4.51
C ALA A 415 -7.30 15.15 -5.64
N ASN A 416 -8.43 15.19 -6.36
CA ASN A 416 -8.76 14.22 -7.42
C ASN A 416 -9.68 14.80 -8.50
N SER A 417 -9.88 14.02 -9.56
CA SER A 417 -10.74 14.34 -10.72
C SER A 417 -12.24 14.08 -10.51
N TYR A 418 -12.67 13.75 -9.29
CA TYR A 418 -14.10 13.60 -8.97
C TYR A 418 -14.74 14.93 -8.56
N THR A 419 -14.06 16.05 -8.80
CA THR A 419 -14.55 17.39 -8.52
C THR A 419 -14.43 18.23 -9.77
N GLU A 420 -15.55 18.80 -10.19
CA GLU A 420 -15.59 19.81 -11.23
C GLU A 420 -15.32 21.18 -10.59
N VAL A 421 -14.27 21.85 -11.06
CA VAL A 421 -13.94 23.22 -10.63
C VAL A 421 -14.44 24.17 -11.71
N ILE A 422 -15.52 24.88 -11.41
CA ILE A 422 -16.27 25.72 -12.34
C ILE A 422 -15.97 27.19 -12.04
N TYR A 423 -15.50 27.95 -13.03
CA TYR A 423 -15.22 29.39 -12.93
C TYR A 423 -15.40 30.05 -14.30
N ASN A 424 -15.94 31.28 -14.36
CA ASN A 424 -16.15 32.08 -15.58
C ASN A 424 -16.54 31.27 -16.84
N SER A 425 -17.67 30.56 -16.79
CA SER A 425 -18.21 29.69 -17.87
C SER A 425 -17.32 28.51 -18.30
N GLY A 426 -16.17 28.28 -17.66
CA GLY A 426 -15.28 27.14 -17.87
C GLY A 426 -15.34 26.11 -16.74
N ASN A 427 -14.90 24.88 -17.02
CA ASN A 427 -14.77 23.81 -16.04
C ASN A 427 -13.42 23.10 -16.21
N ILE A 428 -12.69 22.91 -15.11
CA ILE A 428 -11.48 22.09 -15.06
C ILE A 428 -11.76 20.83 -14.28
N ASN A 429 -11.43 19.69 -14.89
CA ASN A 429 -11.37 18.41 -14.21
C ASN A 429 -9.99 17.75 -14.45
N LYS A 430 -9.19 17.61 -13.39
CA LYS A 430 -7.85 16.98 -13.40
C LYS A 430 -7.64 16.16 -12.13
N ASN A 431 -6.73 15.18 -12.18
CA ASN A 431 -6.41 14.31 -11.03
C ASN A 431 -5.90 15.04 -9.78
N ARG A 432 -5.45 16.29 -9.90
CA ARG A 432 -5.20 17.22 -8.80
C ARG A 432 -5.21 18.63 -9.37
N ILE A 433 -5.85 19.55 -8.69
CA ILE A 433 -5.92 20.96 -9.09
C ILE A 433 -5.43 21.78 -7.90
N ASP A 434 -4.32 22.48 -8.08
CA ASP A 434 -3.83 23.49 -7.16
C ASP A 434 -3.84 24.83 -7.91
N GLY A 435 -4.43 25.86 -7.33
CA GLY A 435 -4.51 27.17 -7.97
C GLY A 435 -4.76 28.29 -6.97
N LYS A 436 -4.68 29.52 -7.47
CA LYS A 436 -5.18 30.69 -6.74
C LYS A 436 -6.40 31.23 -7.45
N PHE A 437 -7.38 31.71 -6.70
CA PHE A 437 -8.49 32.46 -7.25
C PHE A 437 -8.34 33.92 -6.88
N ASP A 438 -8.31 34.77 -7.90
CA ASP A 438 -8.22 36.22 -7.79
C ASP A 438 -9.63 36.80 -7.96
N PHE A 439 -10.17 37.42 -6.90
CA PHE A 439 -11.51 38.02 -6.89
C PHE A 439 -11.58 39.30 -7.73
N VAL A 440 -10.47 40.02 -7.90
CA VAL A 440 -10.41 41.28 -8.67
C VAL A 440 -10.47 40.98 -10.16
N ASN A 441 -9.65 40.03 -10.61
CA ASN A 441 -9.59 39.62 -12.02
C ASN A 441 -10.57 38.48 -12.37
N GLN A 442 -11.29 37.96 -11.38
CA GLN A 442 -12.20 36.80 -11.47
C GLN A 442 -11.56 35.58 -12.17
N SER A 443 -10.26 35.38 -11.96
CA SER A 443 -9.49 34.38 -12.71
C SER A 443 -8.86 33.35 -11.79
N VAL A 444 -8.75 32.11 -12.29
CA VAL A 444 -7.91 31.09 -11.67
C VAL A 444 -6.49 31.25 -12.18
N LEU A 445 -5.57 31.61 -11.29
CA LEU A 445 -4.14 31.70 -11.58
C LEU A 445 -3.51 30.31 -11.38
N SER A 446 -2.73 29.87 -12.36
CA SER A 446 -1.97 28.63 -12.23
C SER A 446 -0.80 28.85 -11.26
N LYS A 447 -0.38 27.80 -10.55
CA LYS A 447 0.78 27.86 -9.63
C LYS A 447 2.13 28.08 -10.35
N THR A 448 2.09 28.23 -11.67
CA THR A 448 3.25 28.38 -12.57
C THR A 448 3.38 29.76 -13.20
N ASP A 449 2.49 30.69 -12.87
CA ASP A 449 2.55 32.09 -13.33
C ASP A 449 3.03 33.03 -12.22
#